data_AF-A0A6B0YCE3-F1
#
_entry.id   AF-A0A6B0YCE3-F1
#
_cell.length_a   1.000
_cell.length_b   1.000
_cell.length_c   1.000
_cell.angle_alpha   90.00
_cell.angle_beta   90.00
_cell.angle_gamma   90.00
#
_symmetry.space_group_name_H-M   'P 1'
#
loop_
_entity.id
_entity.type
_entity.pdbx_description
1 polymer ?
#
loop_
_entity_poly.entity_id
_entity_poly.type
_entity_poly.pdbx_seq_one_letter_code
_entity_poly.pdbx_strand_id
1 'polypeptide(L)'
;MILRRTAITMAVACVAAAMVKLQPVVMDFDTVGVRFDAAARPESPGKRLDEALLRNLDHFAYIRSFDPVLASGSRRAEIRRPLWFDRCEVRQGDFYRFLQWLPFQSGLEDMAPGQPDGWQHGTDTRDHVVSGRLDAPANGLTYYDAWAYCGAAGGRLPSGDEWTAAAVGPEGRRYPWGDDFTSDPWPYLDPLLNATRPCGDPATETPLGIEEMGHNVSEWAVGRGSRTALVMGGNGYNAPRDLYSLGVLHRQAPANYRSPYLGFRCVYDSRPRATPWRTRADTVVLAVGEYAVGIPEDARVPSLLAYIPRDRLSLIARMFAERDRAATLEVHLTAREITRHEYDAFLRDPFVGLGLHAEANQPRGHTHRPPDWDTQMLEPDLPVINVDWWSAYAFASWAGGRLPTAEEWESAASAQGRRVYPWGNDWRAAVNTAPSNQVHRGLRVLAQDDYDATPEGLFAMGGNVSEWTRSVSGASGRYAVVVKGGNYLLPIGKTARMDFSNHLSPNHRSPTLGFRVAFDRPR
;
A
#
# COMPACT_ATOMS: atom_id res chain seq x y z
N MET A 1 -30.18 41.90 5.37
CA MET A 1 -29.70 41.11 4.20
C MET A 1 -28.59 41.79 3.39
N ILE A 2 -28.49 43.13 3.37
CA ILE A 2 -27.50 43.86 2.56
C ILE A 2 -26.08 43.79 3.14
N LEU A 3 -25.89 43.89 4.48
CA LEU A 3 -24.57 43.83 5.12
C LEU A 3 -23.85 42.46 5.02
N ARG A 4 -24.57 41.34 4.88
CA ARG A 4 -23.94 40.01 4.72
C ARG A 4 -23.38 39.80 3.31
N ARG A 5 -23.95 40.45 2.29
CA ARG A 5 -23.43 40.36 0.92
C ARG A 5 -22.14 41.15 0.76
N THR A 6 -22.04 42.34 1.36
CA THR A 6 -20.83 43.18 1.27
C THR A 6 -19.61 42.55 1.95
N ALA A 7 -19.79 41.86 3.08
CA ALA A 7 -18.70 41.17 3.76
C ALA A 7 -18.17 39.97 2.95
N ILE A 8 -19.05 39.23 2.27
CA ILE A 8 -18.67 38.11 1.41
C ILE A 8 -17.95 38.62 0.15
N THR A 9 -18.42 39.72 -0.46
CA THR A 9 -17.76 40.30 -1.64
C THR A 9 -16.39 40.88 -1.30
N MET A 10 -16.21 41.50 -0.13
CA MET A 10 -14.89 41.95 0.34
C MET A 10 -13.94 40.79 0.65
N ALA A 11 -14.42 39.70 1.25
CA ALA A 11 -13.60 38.52 1.53
C ALA A 11 -13.15 37.84 0.23
N VAL A 12 -14.03 37.71 -0.76
CA VAL A 12 -13.70 37.16 -2.08
C VAL A 12 -12.74 38.08 -2.84
N ALA A 13 -12.91 39.40 -2.74
CA ALA A 13 -11.99 40.37 -3.36
C ALA A 13 -10.61 40.38 -2.70
N CYS A 14 -10.51 40.23 -1.37
CA CYS A 14 -9.22 40.10 -0.66
C CYS A 14 -8.50 38.79 -1.00
N VAL A 15 -9.24 37.66 -1.14
CA VAL A 15 -8.67 36.38 -1.58
C VAL A 15 -8.20 36.47 -3.04
N ALA A 16 -8.99 37.10 -3.92
CA ALA A 16 -8.60 37.32 -5.31
C ALA A 16 -7.38 38.26 -5.43
N ALA A 17 -7.32 39.35 -4.64
CA ALA A 17 -6.18 40.26 -4.62
C ALA A 17 -4.91 39.63 -4.03
N ALA A 18 -5.04 38.69 -3.09
CA ALA A 18 -3.93 37.88 -2.59
C ALA A 18 -3.44 36.84 -3.62
N MET A 19 -4.36 36.25 -4.39
CA MET A 19 -4.02 35.32 -5.50
C MET A 19 -3.30 36.01 -6.66
N VAL A 20 -3.52 37.30 -6.90
CA VAL A 20 -2.88 38.07 -7.99
C VAL A 20 -1.37 38.30 -7.79
N LYS A 21 -0.81 38.02 -6.60
CA LYS A 21 0.64 38.10 -6.34
C LYS A 21 1.33 36.75 -6.11
N LEU A 22 0.60 35.65 -6.16
CA LEU A 22 1.15 34.30 -6.02
C LEU A 22 1.29 33.70 -7.41
N GLN A 23 2.26 34.19 -8.18
CA GLN A 23 2.73 33.38 -9.31
C GLN A 23 3.50 32.19 -8.72
N PRO A 24 3.20 30.94 -9.13
CA PRO A 24 4.00 29.81 -8.71
C PRO A 24 5.46 30.08 -9.08
N VAL A 25 6.38 29.84 -8.15
CA VAL A 25 7.80 29.91 -8.46
C VAL A 25 8.09 28.79 -9.45
N VAL A 26 8.22 29.14 -10.73
CA VAL A 26 8.65 28.20 -11.76
C VAL A 26 10.18 28.13 -11.68
N MET A 27 10.68 27.09 -11.03
CA MET A 27 12.10 26.73 -11.10
C MET A 27 12.29 25.70 -12.20
N ASP A 28 13.21 26.04 -13.12
CA ASP A 28 13.71 25.13 -14.13
C ASP A 28 14.91 24.37 -13.57
N PHE A 29 14.93 23.06 -13.83
CA PHE A 29 16.03 22.19 -13.42
C PHE A 29 16.69 21.62 -14.67
N ASP A 30 18.01 21.61 -14.71
CA ASP A 30 18.74 20.80 -15.67
C ASP A 30 18.45 19.32 -15.37
N THR A 31 17.83 18.62 -16.31
CA THR A 31 17.47 17.21 -16.14
C THR A 31 18.08 16.31 -17.20
N VAL A 32 18.39 15.09 -16.80
CA VAL A 32 18.90 14.02 -17.67
C VAL A 32 17.81 12.96 -17.81
N GLY A 33 17.33 12.76 -19.04
CA GLY A 33 16.34 11.75 -19.39
C GLY A 33 16.95 10.36 -19.50
N VAL A 34 16.33 9.37 -18.85
CA VAL A 34 16.72 7.97 -18.89
C VAL A 34 15.54 7.16 -19.43
N ARG A 35 15.73 6.54 -20.59
CA ARG A 35 14.72 5.69 -21.24
C ARG A 35 14.87 4.24 -20.84
N PHE A 36 13.82 3.67 -20.26
CA PHE A 36 13.75 2.26 -19.88
C PHE A 36 13.06 1.48 -21.02
N ASP A 37 13.79 0.61 -21.72
CA ASP A 37 13.25 -0.14 -22.86
C ASP A 37 12.69 -1.50 -22.42
N ALA A 38 11.39 -1.70 -22.60
CA ALA A 38 10.70 -2.92 -22.20
C ALA A 38 9.73 -3.32 -23.32
N ALA A 39 10.05 -4.42 -24.01
CA ALA A 39 9.22 -4.93 -25.10
C ALA A 39 7.83 -5.39 -24.60
N ALA A 40 6.77 -4.89 -25.25
CA ALA A 40 5.38 -5.16 -24.90
C ALA A 40 4.92 -6.58 -25.31
N ARG A 41 4.24 -7.26 -24.38
CA ARG A 41 3.32 -8.37 -24.64
C ARG A 41 1.95 -7.98 -24.07
N PRO A 42 0.82 -8.48 -24.61
CA PRO A 42 -0.49 -8.28 -23.98
C PRO A 42 -0.41 -8.70 -22.51
N GLU A 43 -0.89 -7.84 -21.60
CA GLU A 43 -0.87 -8.11 -20.17
C GLU A 43 -1.76 -9.31 -19.83
N SER A 44 -1.20 -10.31 -19.16
CA SER A 44 -2.00 -11.37 -18.56
C SER A 44 -2.44 -10.97 -17.15
N PRO A 45 -3.59 -11.45 -16.65
CA PRO A 45 -4.02 -11.23 -15.26
C PRO A 45 -2.95 -11.63 -14.23
N GLY A 46 -2.13 -12.65 -14.53
CA GLY A 46 -0.99 -13.07 -13.73
C GLY A 46 0.03 -11.95 -13.45
N LYS A 47 0.35 -11.10 -14.45
CA LYS A 47 1.32 -10.00 -14.27
C LYS A 47 0.88 -8.97 -13.23
N ARG A 48 -0.38 -8.56 -13.27
CA ARG A 48 -0.87 -7.52 -12.34
C ARG A 48 -1.09 -8.08 -10.93
N LEU A 49 -1.45 -9.36 -10.81
CA LEU A 49 -1.48 -10.04 -9.50
C LEU A 49 -0.05 -10.19 -8.95
N ASP A 50 0.90 -10.57 -9.81
CA ASP A 50 2.32 -10.63 -9.45
C ASP A 50 2.79 -9.27 -8.90
N GLU A 51 2.46 -8.14 -9.54
CA GLU A 51 2.78 -6.82 -8.99
C GLU A 51 2.23 -6.59 -7.58
N ALA A 52 0.97 -6.99 -7.32
CA ALA A 52 0.37 -6.87 -5.99
C ALA A 52 1.05 -7.78 -4.96
N LEU A 53 1.42 -9.01 -5.35
CA LEU A 53 2.15 -9.94 -4.49
C LEU A 53 3.58 -9.45 -4.21
N LEU A 54 4.26 -8.91 -5.22
CA LEU A 54 5.62 -8.38 -5.16
C LEU A 54 5.73 -7.19 -4.22
N ARG A 55 4.79 -6.24 -4.31
CA ARG A 55 4.71 -5.10 -3.38
C ARG A 55 4.64 -5.53 -1.93
N ASN A 56 4.08 -6.72 -1.66
CA ASN A 56 3.79 -7.20 -0.32
C ASN A 56 4.62 -8.44 0.06
N LEU A 57 5.71 -8.71 -0.65
CA LEU A 57 6.53 -9.91 -0.45
C LEU A 57 7.09 -10.07 0.96
N ASP A 58 7.55 -8.98 1.58
CA ASP A 58 8.04 -9.03 2.95
C ASP A 58 6.91 -9.46 3.91
N HIS A 59 5.68 -9.00 3.68
CA HIS A 59 4.52 -9.35 4.50
C HIS A 59 4.20 -10.85 4.43
N PHE A 60 4.33 -11.44 3.24
CA PHE A 60 4.22 -12.89 3.06
C PHE A 60 5.33 -13.67 3.77
N ALA A 61 6.56 -13.18 3.74
CA ALA A 61 7.71 -13.85 4.35
C ALA A 61 7.57 -14.00 5.88
N TYR A 62 6.98 -13.00 6.53
CA TYR A 62 6.87 -12.94 7.98
C TYR A 62 5.58 -13.56 8.53
N ILE A 63 4.50 -13.56 7.77
CA ILE A 63 3.20 -14.07 8.22
C ILE A 63 2.94 -15.47 7.66
N ARG A 64 3.38 -16.48 8.42
CA ARG A 64 3.28 -17.91 8.05
C ARG A 64 1.85 -18.39 7.74
N SER A 65 0.81 -17.67 8.17
CA SER A 65 -0.57 -18.03 7.85
C SER A 65 -0.91 -17.91 6.35
N PHE A 66 -0.04 -17.28 5.54
CA PHE A 66 -0.22 -17.17 4.08
C PHE A 66 0.54 -18.22 3.28
N ASP A 67 1.46 -18.98 3.88
CA ASP A 67 2.21 -20.05 3.22
C ASP A 67 1.28 -21.03 2.46
N PRO A 68 0.12 -21.47 3.01
CA PRO A 68 -0.79 -22.35 2.28
C PRO A 68 -1.42 -21.72 1.03
N VAL A 69 -1.66 -20.41 1.03
CA VAL A 69 -2.26 -19.70 -0.11
C VAL A 69 -1.25 -19.60 -1.25
N LEU A 70 -0.01 -19.25 -0.93
CA LEU A 70 1.07 -19.16 -1.90
C LEU A 70 1.45 -20.52 -2.47
N ALA A 71 1.34 -21.57 -1.65
CA ALA A 71 1.50 -22.95 -2.10
C ALA A 71 0.28 -23.49 -2.87
N SER A 72 -0.89 -22.85 -2.73
CA SER A 72 -2.10 -23.26 -3.44
C SER A 72 -2.04 -22.79 -4.88
N GLY A 73 -1.70 -23.70 -5.79
CA GLY A 73 -1.81 -23.45 -7.23
C GLY A 73 -3.25 -23.14 -7.64
N SER A 74 -3.40 -22.52 -8.81
CA SER A 74 -4.70 -22.26 -9.41
C SER A 74 -5.47 -23.55 -9.60
N ARG A 75 -6.79 -23.47 -9.47
CA ARG A 75 -7.69 -24.54 -9.89
C ARG A 75 -9.05 -23.99 -10.25
N ARG A 76 -9.84 -24.83 -10.91
CA ARG A 76 -11.26 -24.58 -11.13
C ARG A 76 -12.09 -25.11 -9.96
N ALA A 77 -12.90 -24.25 -9.35
CA ALA A 77 -13.97 -24.67 -8.46
C ALA A 77 -15.26 -24.80 -9.28
N GLU A 78 -15.83 -26.01 -9.28
CA GLU A 78 -17.09 -26.29 -9.95
C GLU A 78 -18.26 -26.00 -9.01
N ILE A 79 -19.05 -24.97 -9.32
CA ILE A 79 -20.32 -24.69 -8.66
C ILE A 79 -21.41 -25.47 -9.39
N ARG A 80 -21.85 -26.58 -8.80
CA ARG A 80 -22.75 -27.56 -9.44
C ARG A 80 -24.24 -27.20 -9.41
N ARG A 81 -24.62 -26.24 -8.56
CA ARG A 81 -25.98 -25.76 -8.39
C ARG A 81 -25.95 -24.27 -8.07
N PRO A 82 -27.01 -23.52 -8.40
CA PRO A 82 -27.09 -22.12 -8.01
C PRO A 82 -26.95 -21.99 -6.50
N LEU A 83 -26.19 -20.99 -6.06
CA LEU A 83 -26.04 -20.66 -4.64
C LEU A 83 -26.57 -19.25 -4.41
N TRP A 84 -27.35 -19.07 -3.36
CA TRP A 84 -27.84 -17.75 -2.96
C TRP A 84 -26.89 -17.21 -1.90
N PHE A 85 -26.11 -16.20 -2.24
CA PHE A 85 -25.24 -15.49 -1.33
C PHE A 85 -25.97 -14.31 -0.72
N ASP A 86 -25.79 -14.07 0.58
CA ASP A 86 -26.16 -12.77 1.12
C ASP A 86 -25.41 -11.65 0.38
N ARG A 87 -26.17 -10.64 -0.07
CA ARG A 87 -25.62 -9.46 -0.75
C ARG A 87 -24.61 -8.74 0.15
N CYS A 88 -24.92 -8.67 1.44
CA CYS A 88 -24.15 -8.00 2.48
C CYS A 88 -23.80 -8.98 3.60
N GLU A 89 -22.84 -8.62 4.45
CA GLU A 89 -22.59 -9.32 5.69
C GLU A 89 -23.82 -9.31 6.62
N VAL A 90 -23.90 -10.32 7.49
CA VAL A 90 -24.97 -10.39 8.49
C VAL A 90 -24.93 -9.15 9.38
N ARG A 91 -26.08 -8.51 9.59
CA ARG A 91 -26.19 -7.27 10.37
C ARG A 91 -26.14 -7.55 11.87
N GLN A 92 -25.58 -6.62 12.64
CA GLN A 92 -25.55 -6.68 14.11
C GLN A 92 -26.95 -6.87 14.70
N GLY A 93 -27.96 -6.14 14.18
CA GLY A 93 -29.33 -6.25 14.67
C GLY A 93 -29.97 -7.61 14.42
N ASP A 94 -29.67 -8.25 13.30
CA ASP A 94 -30.19 -9.59 12.99
C ASP A 94 -29.51 -10.65 13.85
N PHE A 95 -28.19 -10.54 14.07
CA PHE A 95 -27.46 -11.42 14.97
C PHE A 95 -27.90 -11.27 16.44
N TYR A 96 -28.12 -10.04 16.90
CA TYR A 96 -28.64 -9.77 18.24
C TYR A 96 -30.00 -10.43 18.47
N ARG A 97 -30.94 -10.30 17.52
CA ARG A 97 -32.25 -10.98 17.60
C ARG A 97 -32.11 -12.50 17.54
N PHE A 98 -31.14 -13.03 16.79
CA PHE A 98 -30.83 -14.46 16.79
C PHE A 98 -30.42 -14.95 18.18
N LEU A 99 -29.53 -14.22 18.88
CA LEU A 99 -29.14 -14.57 20.26
C LEU A 99 -30.31 -14.52 21.25
N GLN A 100 -31.30 -13.65 21.05
CA GLN A 100 -32.52 -13.63 21.86
C GLN A 100 -33.44 -14.83 21.56
N TRP A 101 -33.45 -15.30 20.32
CA TRP A 101 -34.27 -16.42 19.87
C TRP A 101 -33.68 -17.79 20.26
N LEU A 102 -32.35 -17.93 20.22
CA LEU A 102 -31.63 -19.19 20.37
C LEU A 102 -31.95 -19.97 21.67
N PRO A 103 -32.07 -19.33 22.87
CA PRO A 103 -32.37 -20.05 24.11
C PRO A 103 -33.72 -20.78 24.14
N PHE A 104 -34.63 -20.45 23.23
CA PHE A 104 -35.95 -21.07 23.14
C PHE A 104 -35.98 -22.30 22.22
N GLN A 105 -34.83 -22.73 21.70
CA GLN A 105 -34.72 -23.85 20.78
C GLN A 105 -33.95 -25.00 21.43
N SER A 106 -34.59 -26.16 21.54
CA SER A 106 -33.94 -27.37 22.04
C SER A 106 -33.13 -28.05 20.93
N GLY A 107 -31.88 -28.45 21.22
CA GLY A 107 -31.09 -29.30 20.31
C GLY A 107 -30.32 -28.54 19.21
N LEU A 108 -30.19 -27.22 19.34
CA LEU A 108 -29.34 -26.37 18.48
C LEU A 108 -28.06 -25.92 19.21
N GLU A 109 -27.67 -26.60 20.29
CA GLU A 109 -26.58 -26.19 21.17
C GLU A 109 -25.19 -26.58 20.61
N ASP A 110 -25.10 -27.62 19.77
CA ASP A 110 -23.85 -28.18 19.20
C ASP A 110 -23.80 -28.05 17.66
N MET A 111 -23.96 -26.83 17.16
CA MET A 111 -24.20 -26.62 15.73
C MET A 111 -22.96 -26.76 14.85
N ALA A 112 -21.76 -26.50 15.37
CA ALA A 112 -20.52 -26.49 14.60
C ALA A 112 -19.60 -27.69 14.91
N PRO A 113 -18.98 -28.33 13.90
CA PRO A 113 -17.98 -29.37 14.11
C PRO A 113 -16.82 -28.89 14.96
N GLY A 114 -16.52 -29.60 16.06
CA GLY A 114 -15.44 -29.26 16.99
C GLY A 114 -15.77 -28.14 17.98
N GLN A 115 -17.02 -27.69 18.03
CA GLN A 115 -17.50 -26.78 19.07
C GLN A 115 -17.35 -27.44 20.45
N PRO A 116 -16.78 -26.75 21.46
CA PRO A 116 -16.69 -27.29 22.82
C PRO A 116 -18.06 -27.46 23.47
N ASP A 117 -18.22 -28.50 24.29
CA ASP A 117 -19.43 -28.72 25.09
C ASP A 117 -19.72 -27.49 25.97
N GLY A 118 -20.99 -27.07 26.00
CA GLY A 118 -21.43 -25.92 26.79
C GLY A 118 -20.95 -24.55 26.26
N TRP A 119 -20.57 -24.48 24.98
CA TRP A 119 -20.19 -23.22 24.33
C TRP A 119 -21.29 -22.16 24.45
N GLN A 120 -20.90 -20.96 24.89
CA GLN A 120 -21.82 -19.83 24.99
C GLN A 120 -21.67 -18.92 23.76
N HIS A 121 -22.74 -18.85 22.98
CA HIS A 121 -22.82 -17.93 21.85
C HIS A 121 -22.90 -16.50 22.34
N GLY A 122 -22.07 -15.65 21.74
CA GLY A 122 -21.87 -14.30 22.20
C GLY A 122 -20.82 -13.58 21.38
N THR A 123 -20.41 -12.42 21.85
CA THR A 123 -19.53 -11.50 21.11
C THR A 123 -18.46 -10.94 22.04
N ASP A 124 -17.44 -10.25 21.50
CA ASP A 124 -16.33 -9.66 22.28
C ASP A 124 -16.74 -8.67 23.38
N THR A 125 -17.98 -8.16 23.39
CA THR A 125 -18.51 -7.36 24.51
C THR A 125 -19.74 -8.01 25.11
N ARG A 126 -19.80 -8.06 26.46
CA ARG A 126 -20.84 -8.77 27.24
C ARG A 126 -22.28 -8.26 26.99
N ASP A 127 -22.45 -7.04 26.48
CA ASP A 127 -23.77 -6.40 26.34
C ASP A 127 -24.24 -6.19 24.89
N HIS A 128 -23.41 -6.55 23.90
CA HIS A 128 -23.68 -6.47 22.46
C HIS A 128 -24.47 -5.23 21.98
N VAL A 129 -24.06 -4.05 22.47
CA VAL A 129 -24.32 -2.73 21.86
C VAL A 129 -23.00 -2.25 21.28
N VAL A 130 -22.40 -3.00 20.34
CA VAL A 130 -21.01 -2.78 19.91
C VAL A 130 -20.82 -1.41 19.22
N SER A 131 -21.89 -0.75 18.80
CA SER A 131 -21.83 0.65 18.33
C SER A 131 -23.17 1.42 18.28
N GLY A 132 -24.31 0.78 18.60
CA GLY A 132 -25.64 1.33 18.31
C GLY A 132 -26.03 1.31 16.83
N ARG A 133 -25.21 0.74 15.94
CA ARG A 133 -25.47 0.63 14.49
C ARG A 133 -25.96 -0.76 14.11
N LEU A 134 -27.26 -1.01 14.30
CA LEU A 134 -27.88 -2.31 14.01
C LEU A 134 -27.73 -2.77 12.55
N ASP A 135 -27.49 -1.85 11.61
CA ASP A 135 -27.32 -2.13 10.19
C ASP A 135 -25.86 -2.37 9.74
N ALA A 136 -24.88 -2.22 10.63
CA ALA A 136 -23.49 -2.55 10.35
C ALA A 136 -23.24 -4.08 10.44
N PRO A 137 -22.18 -4.61 9.80
CA PRO A 137 -21.81 -6.01 9.94
C PRO A 137 -21.64 -6.46 11.39
N ALA A 138 -22.17 -7.64 11.69
CA ALA A 138 -21.93 -8.36 12.93
C ALA A 138 -20.46 -8.81 12.97
N ASN A 139 -19.75 -8.42 14.03
CA ASN A 139 -18.32 -8.65 14.21
C ASN A 139 -17.99 -9.01 15.68
N GLY A 140 -16.73 -9.33 15.97
CA GLY A 140 -16.33 -9.80 17.31
C GLY A 140 -16.89 -11.19 17.63
N LEU A 141 -17.20 -11.96 16.58
CA LEU A 141 -17.87 -13.26 16.64
C LEU A 141 -16.88 -14.38 16.31
N THR A 142 -17.07 -15.52 16.95
CA THR A 142 -16.31 -16.72 16.60
C THR A 142 -16.86 -17.39 15.35
N TYR A 143 -16.07 -18.31 14.80
CA TYR A 143 -16.51 -19.20 13.73
C TYR A 143 -17.74 -20.02 14.16
N TYR A 144 -17.81 -20.46 15.42
CA TYR A 144 -18.95 -21.22 15.95
C TYR A 144 -20.24 -20.37 15.97
N ASP A 145 -20.14 -19.10 16.35
CA ASP A 145 -21.25 -18.16 16.34
C ASP A 145 -21.81 -17.95 14.92
N ALA A 146 -20.90 -17.71 13.96
CA ALA A 146 -21.24 -17.51 12.56
C ALA A 146 -21.85 -18.77 11.91
N TRP A 147 -21.28 -19.95 12.22
CA TRP A 147 -21.79 -21.23 11.77
C TRP A 147 -23.20 -21.50 12.30
N ALA A 148 -23.42 -21.31 13.60
CA ALA A 148 -24.72 -21.52 14.24
C ALA A 148 -25.78 -20.59 13.63
N TYR A 149 -25.47 -19.31 13.43
CA TYR A 149 -26.39 -18.36 12.79
C TYR A 149 -26.77 -18.80 11.38
N CYS A 150 -25.78 -19.12 10.52
CA CYS A 150 -26.09 -19.50 9.15
C CYS A 150 -26.87 -20.82 9.07
N GLY A 151 -26.55 -21.80 9.92
CA GLY A 151 -27.31 -23.04 10.04
C GLY A 151 -28.77 -22.80 10.44
N ALA A 152 -28.99 -22.00 11.48
CA ALA A 152 -30.34 -21.63 11.95
C ALA A 152 -31.12 -20.83 10.90
N ALA A 153 -30.43 -20.06 10.06
CA ALA A 153 -31.03 -19.35 8.93
C ALA A 153 -31.39 -20.26 7.74
N GLY A 154 -31.13 -21.56 7.82
CA GLY A 154 -31.35 -22.54 6.74
C GLY A 154 -30.26 -22.52 5.67
N GLY A 155 -29.11 -21.94 5.97
CA GLY A 155 -27.94 -21.88 5.10
C GLY A 155 -26.70 -22.45 5.78
N ARG A 156 -25.54 -21.93 5.39
CA ARG A 156 -24.24 -22.29 5.94
C ARG A 156 -23.24 -21.17 5.69
N LEU A 157 -22.10 -21.22 6.37
CA LEU A 157 -20.94 -20.45 5.97
C LEU A 157 -20.50 -20.89 4.56
N PRO A 158 -20.08 -19.96 3.69
CA PRO A 158 -19.50 -20.31 2.41
C PRO A 158 -18.20 -21.10 2.64
N SER A 159 -17.91 -22.04 1.76
CA SER A 159 -16.55 -22.55 1.64
C SER A 159 -15.63 -21.46 1.12
N GLY A 160 -14.32 -21.56 1.39
CA GLY A 160 -13.34 -20.63 0.81
C GLY A 160 -13.43 -20.53 -0.72
N ASP A 161 -13.81 -21.62 -1.39
CA ASP A 161 -13.98 -21.69 -2.85
C ASP A 161 -15.20 -20.93 -3.32
N GLU A 162 -16.33 -21.12 -2.65
CA GLU A 162 -17.57 -20.42 -2.98
C GLU A 162 -17.43 -18.92 -2.68
N TRP A 163 -16.75 -18.56 -1.59
CA TRP A 163 -16.44 -17.17 -1.28
C TRP A 163 -15.54 -16.56 -2.35
N THR A 164 -14.47 -17.26 -2.75
CA THR A 164 -13.57 -16.80 -3.82
C THR A 164 -14.33 -16.65 -5.14
N ALA A 165 -15.14 -17.64 -5.52
CA ALA A 165 -15.95 -17.60 -6.74
C ALA A 165 -16.94 -16.42 -6.76
N ALA A 166 -17.57 -16.14 -5.63
CA ALA A 166 -18.45 -14.99 -5.45
C ALA A 166 -17.70 -13.65 -5.55
N ALA A 167 -16.49 -13.58 -5.00
CA ALA A 167 -15.63 -12.41 -5.04
C ALA A 167 -15.11 -12.12 -6.47
N VAL A 168 -14.47 -13.10 -7.11
CA VAL A 168 -13.74 -12.89 -8.37
C VAL A 168 -14.64 -12.97 -9.61
N GLY A 169 -15.79 -13.65 -9.48
CA GLY A 169 -16.73 -13.88 -10.58
C GLY A 169 -16.19 -14.78 -11.69
N PRO A 170 -16.95 -14.97 -12.78
CA PRO A 170 -16.55 -15.82 -13.91
C PRO A 170 -15.33 -15.28 -14.67
N GLU A 171 -15.09 -13.98 -14.58
CA GLU A 171 -13.96 -13.28 -15.20
C GLU A 171 -12.64 -13.54 -14.46
N GLY A 172 -12.67 -14.02 -13.21
CA GLY A 172 -11.46 -14.27 -12.43
C GLY A 172 -10.74 -12.99 -12.02
N ARG A 173 -11.49 -11.97 -11.57
CA ARG A 173 -10.95 -10.67 -11.14
C ARG A 173 -10.00 -10.81 -9.96
N ARG A 174 -9.04 -9.90 -9.84
CA ARG A 174 -8.08 -9.87 -8.73
C ARG A 174 -8.73 -9.48 -7.40
N TYR A 175 -9.49 -8.40 -7.41
CA TYR A 175 -10.26 -7.89 -6.29
C TYR A 175 -11.75 -8.08 -6.55
N PRO A 176 -12.58 -8.13 -5.51
CA PRO A 176 -14.03 -8.19 -5.66
C PRO A 176 -14.58 -7.11 -6.61
N TRP A 177 -14.08 -5.87 -6.50
CA TRP A 177 -14.50 -4.73 -7.30
C TRP A 177 -13.77 -4.56 -8.65
N GLY A 178 -12.76 -5.37 -8.96
CA GLY A 178 -12.00 -5.21 -10.21
C GLY A 178 -10.54 -5.63 -10.12
N ASP A 179 -9.75 -5.24 -11.12
CA ASP A 179 -8.33 -5.61 -11.20
C ASP A 179 -7.38 -4.54 -10.68
N ASP A 180 -7.88 -3.34 -10.42
CA ASP A 180 -7.07 -2.23 -9.95
C ASP A 180 -7.41 -1.92 -8.50
N PHE A 181 -6.37 -1.91 -7.65
CA PHE A 181 -6.55 -1.52 -6.26
C PHE A 181 -6.56 0.00 -6.17
N THR A 182 -7.73 0.58 -5.93
CA THR A 182 -7.87 2.00 -5.60
C THR A 182 -7.99 2.16 -4.09
N SER A 183 -7.31 3.15 -3.52
CA SER A 183 -7.44 3.50 -2.09
C SER A 183 -8.74 4.23 -1.77
N ASP A 184 -9.44 4.74 -2.80
CA ASP A 184 -10.56 5.66 -2.68
C ASP A 184 -11.84 5.11 -2.02
N PRO A 185 -12.23 3.83 -2.15
CA PRO A 185 -13.42 3.36 -1.42
C PRO A 185 -13.15 3.08 0.06
N TRP A 186 -11.88 3.00 0.52
CA TRP A 186 -11.57 2.53 1.88
C TRP A 186 -12.16 3.44 2.95
N PRO A 187 -13.08 2.94 3.80
CA PRO A 187 -13.75 3.79 4.75
C PRO A 187 -12.70 4.29 5.72
N TYR A 188 -12.78 5.59 5.98
CA TYR A 188 -12.14 6.25 7.10
C TYR A 188 -12.25 5.35 8.33
N LEU A 189 -11.11 5.02 8.95
CA LEU A 189 -11.07 4.43 10.28
C LEU A 189 -11.80 5.43 11.19
N ASP A 190 -13.04 5.13 11.58
CA ASP A 190 -13.60 5.75 12.77
C ASP A 190 -12.89 5.08 13.96
N PRO A 191 -11.93 5.76 14.61
CA PRO A 191 -11.13 5.16 15.66
C PRO A 191 -11.96 4.84 16.92
N LEU A 192 -13.22 5.28 16.98
CA LEU A 192 -14.14 4.97 18.08
C LEU A 192 -15.05 3.77 17.78
N LEU A 193 -15.19 3.33 16.52
CA LEU A 193 -16.26 2.40 16.08
C LEU A 193 -15.80 1.23 15.18
N ASN A 194 -14.52 0.86 15.22
CA ASN A 194 -13.97 -0.38 14.64
C ASN A 194 -14.27 -0.61 13.14
N ALA A 195 -14.02 0.40 12.29
CA ALA A 195 -14.03 0.32 10.82
C ALA A 195 -15.34 -0.13 10.11
N THR A 196 -16.39 -0.51 10.85
CA THR A 196 -17.61 -1.06 10.24
C THR A 196 -18.63 0.01 9.85
N ARG A 197 -19.00 0.02 8.57
CA ARG A 197 -20.13 0.81 8.03
C ARG A 197 -21.26 -0.11 7.56
N PRO A 198 -22.51 0.37 7.48
CA PRO A 198 -23.58 -0.37 6.80
C PRO A 198 -23.20 -0.68 5.35
N CYS A 199 -23.68 -1.82 4.86
CA CYS A 199 -23.59 -2.20 3.46
C CYS A 199 -24.35 -1.22 2.56
N GLY A 200 -23.90 -1.02 1.31
CA GLY A 200 -24.53 -0.09 0.38
C GLY A 200 -23.58 0.80 -0.42
N ASP A 201 -22.28 0.45 -0.56
CA ASP A 201 -21.35 1.16 -1.42
C ASP A 201 -21.12 0.42 -2.75
N PRO A 202 -21.69 0.92 -3.87
CA PRO A 202 -21.53 0.30 -5.18
C PRO A 202 -20.09 0.20 -5.67
N ALA A 203 -19.18 1.03 -5.15
CA ALA A 203 -17.77 0.97 -5.52
C ALA A 203 -17.06 -0.31 -5.04
N THR A 204 -17.72 -1.08 -4.16
CA THR A 204 -17.21 -2.32 -3.59
C THR A 204 -17.86 -3.58 -4.17
N GLU A 205 -18.76 -3.42 -5.14
CA GLU A 205 -19.57 -4.52 -5.69
C GLU A 205 -18.76 -5.51 -6.52
N THR A 206 -19.04 -6.80 -6.33
CA THR A 206 -18.63 -7.85 -7.24
C THR A 206 -19.37 -7.73 -8.58
N PRO A 207 -18.92 -8.38 -9.67
CA PRO A 207 -19.67 -8.43 -10.92
C PRO A 207 -21.09 -9.01 -10.79
N LEU A 208 -21.38 -9.71 -9.69
CA LEU A 208 -22.69 -10.29 -9.41
C LEU A 208 -23.58 -9.33 -8.59
N GLY A 209 -23.05 -8.20 -8.13
CA GLY A 209 -23.72 -7.25 -7.25
C GLY A 209 -23.71 -7.67 -5.78
N ILE A 210 -22.70 -8.45 -5.36
CA ILE A 210 -22.44 -8.73 -3.94
C ILE A 210 -21.56 -7.59 -3.41
N GLU A 211 -21.91 -7.02 -2.28
CA GLU A 211 -21.32 -5.79 -1.78
C GLU A 211 -20.29 -6.05 -0.66
N GLU A 212 -19.34 -5.12 -0.52
CA GLU A 212 -18.36 -5.00 0.57
C GLU A 212 -17.41 -6.19 0.75
N MET A 213 -17.40 -7.14 -0.20
CA MET A 213 -16.45 -8.25 -0.18
C MET A 213 -15.01 -7.72 -0.23
N GLY A 214 -14.20 -8.16 0.73
CA GLY A 214 -12.78 -7.79 0.80
C GLY A 214 -12.51 -6.38 1.32
N HIS A 215 -13.50 -5.67 1.87
CA HIS A 215 -13.38 -4.25 2.18
C HIS A 215 -13.72 -3.91 3.65
N ASN A 216 -14.97 -4.11 4.06
CA ASN A 216 -15.51 -3.64 5.34
C ASN A 216 -14.97 -4.48 6.52
N VAL A 217 -15.41 -5.73 6.61
CA VAL A 217 -14.89 -6.74 7.53
C VAL A 217 -14.33 -7.92 6.75
N SER A 218 -13.34 -8.59 7.34
CA SER A 218 -12.97 -9.91 6.85
C SER A 218 -14.08 -10.88 7.23
N GLU A 219 -14.14 -12.02 6.55
CA GLU A 219 -15.29 -12.91 6.69
C GLU A 219 -14.91 -14.34 7.05
N TRP A 220 -15.65 -14.94 7.96
CA TRP A 220 -15.57 -16.36 8.23
C TRP A 220 -16.01 -17.19 7.04
N ALA A 221 -15.22 -18.21 6.70
CA ALA A 221 -15.53 -19.23 5.70
C ALA A 221 -15.03 -20.61 6.17
N VAL A 222 -15.45 -21.65 5.44
CA VAL A 222 -15.13 -23.05 5.76
C VAL A 222 -14.05 -23.58 4.83
N GLY A 223 -13.03 -24.20 5.41
CA GLY A 223 -11.98 -24.91 4.68
C GLY A 223 -12.51 -26.16 3.98
N ARG A 224 -12.02 -26.38 2.76
CA ARG A 224 -12.42 -27.52 1.92
C ARG A 224 -12.00 -28.84 2.56
N GLY A 225 -12.94 -29.75 2.79
CA GLY A 225 -12.69 -31.12 3.26
C GLY A 225 -12.24 -31.26 4.72
N SER A 226 -11.72 -30.20 5.34
CA SER A 226 -11.19 -30.20 6.70
C SER A 226 -12.08 -29.46 7.71
N ARG A 227 -13.10 -28.72 7.25
CA ARG A 227 -13.95 -27.84 8.09
C ARG A 227 -13.15 -26.81 8.92
N THR A 228 -11.93 -26.50 8.50
CA THR A 228 -11.08 -25.52 9.18
C THR A 228 -11.68 -24.12 9.08
N ALA A 229 -11.58 -23.33 10.14
CA ALA A 229 -12.04 -21.95 10.13
C ALA A 229 -11.08 -21.09 9.28
N LEU A 230 -11.61 -20.52 8.20
CA LEU A 230 -10.89 -19.61 7.32
C LEU A 230 -11.40 -18.19 7.52
N VAL A 231 -10.49 -17.24 7.35
CA VAL A 231 -10.81 -15.82 7.24
C VAL A 231 -10.47 -15.35 5.84
N MET A 232 -11.50 -14.87 5.13
CA MET A 232 -11.43 -14.41 3.75
C MET A 232 -11.43 -12.88 3.67
N GLY A 233 -10.79 -12.35 2.63
CA GLY A 233 -10.83 -10.92 2.31
C GLY A 233 -10.16 -9.98 3.34
N GLY A 234 -10.26 -8.70 3.03
CA GLY A 234 -9.70 -7.58 3.77
C GLY A 234 -10.65 -7.00 4.81
N ASN A 235 -10.17 -6.03 5.56
CA ASN A 235 -10.96 -5.21 6.48
C ASN A 235 -10.28 -3.85 6.64
N GLY A 236 -10.98 -2.86 7.18
CA GLY A 236 -10.46 -1.48 7.28
C GLY A 236 -9.19 -1.31 8.15
N TYR A 237 -8.81 -2.33 8.94
CA TYR A 237 -7.70 -2.29 9.88
C TYR A 237 -6.40 -2.93 9.36
N ASN A 238 -6.50 -4.08 8.69
CA ASN A 238 -5.34 -4.85 8.27
C ASN A 238 -4.60 -4.17 7.11
N ALA A 239 -3.31 -3.91 7.32
CA ALA A 239 -2.39 -3.44 6.29
C ALA A 239 -1.36 -4.54 5.96
N PRO A 240 -0.93 -4.66 4.69
CA PRO A 240 -1.26 -3.79 3.55
C PRO A 240 -2.60 -4.15 2.89
N ARG A 241 -3.46 -3.14 2.67
CA ARG A 241 -4.87 -3.34 2.27
C ARG A 241 -5.00 -4.00 0.90
N ASP A 242 -4.12 -3.67 -0.04
CA ASP A 242 -4.07 -4.22 -1.39
C ASP A 242 -3.71 -5.70 -1.42
N LEU A 243 -3.05 -6.21 -0.39
CA LEU A 243 -2.84 -7.63 -0.19
C LEU A 243 -4.09 -8.28 0.41
N TYR A 244 -4.53 -7.81 1.59
CA TYR A 244 -5.58 -8.50 2.35
C TYR A 244 -6.91 -8.60 1.60
N SER A 245 -7.14 -7.73 0.62
CA SER A 245 -8.40 -7.62 -0.11
C SER A 245 -8.46 -8.43 -1.39
N LEU A 246 -7.39 -9.14 -1.75
CA LEU A 246 -7.38 -10.05 -2.88
C LEU A 246 -8.51 -11.08 -2.74
N GLY A 247 -9.28 -11.29 -3.81
CA GLY A 247 -10.41 -12.22 -3.81
C GLY A 247 -10.02 -13.68 -3.58
N VAL A 248 -8.75 -14.01 -3.76
CA VAL A 248 -8.18 -15.37 -3.60
C VAL A 248 -7.47 -15.58 -2.27
N LEU A 249 -7.25 -14.52 -1.48
CA LEU A 249 -6.47 -14.59 -0.25
C LEU A 249 -7.33 -15.07 0.91
N HIS A 250 -6.80 -16.03 1.65
CA HIS A 250 -7.41 -16.53 2.87
C HIS A 250 -6.34 -16.80 3.94
N ARG A 251 -6.77 -16.86 5.19
CA ARG A 251 -5.89 -17.21 6.32
C ARG A 251 -6.63 -18.14 7.27
N GLN A 252 -5.90 -19.04 7.91
CA GLN A 252 -6.48 -19.85 8.99
C GLN A 252 -6.48 -19.05 10.29
N ALA A 253 -7.55 -19.20 11.06
CA ALA A 253 -7.63 -18.69 12.42
C ALA A 253 -8.21 -19.76 13.34
N PRO A 254 -7.89 -19.75 14.65
CA PRO A 254 -8.58 -20.60 15.61
C PRO A 254 -10.10 -20.38 15.53
N ALA A 255 -10.89 -21.45 15.61
CA ALA A 255 -12.35 -21.34 15.49
C ALA A 255 -12.99 -20.52 16.62
N ASN A 256 -12.34 -20.43 17.78
CA ASN A 256 -12.73 -19.59 18.92
C ASN A 256 -12.14 -18.17 18.89
N TYR A 257 -11.40 -17.80 17.84
CA TYR A 257 -10.85 -16.46 17.68
C TYR A 257 -11.99 -15.44 17.51
N ARG A 258 -11.85 -14.28 18.13
CA ARG A 258 -12.77 -13.15 17.99
C ARG A 258 -11.99 -11.92 17.56
N SER A 259 -12.59 -11.12 16.69
CA SER A 259 -11.99 -9.87 16.23
C SER A 259 -13.08 -8.87 15.83
N PRO A 260 -12.95 -7.59 16.22
CA PRO A 260 -13.90 -6.56 15.83
C PRO A 260 -13.86 -6.24 14.33
N TYR A 261 -12.91 -6.79 13.58
CA TYR A 261 -12.76 -6.61 12.14
C TYR A 261 -13.13 -7.86 11.32
N LEU A 262 -13.78 -8.82 11.98
CA LEU A 262 -14.13 -10.12 11.42
C LEU A 262 -15.62 -10.37 11.62
N GLY A 263 -16.34 -10.41 10.51
CA GLY A 263 -17.75 -10.76 10.43
C GLY A 263 -17.96 -12.00 9.57
N PHE A 264 -19.13 -12.10 8.95
CA PHE A 264 -19.49 -13.23 8.11
C PHE A 264 -20.73 -12.93 7.25
N ARG A 265 -20.91 -13.74 6.22
CA ARG A 265 -22.14 -13.79 5.42
C ARG A 265 -22.56 -15.25 5.22
N CYS A 266 -23.84 -15.48 4.97
CA CYS A 266 -24.35 -16.83 4.72
C CYS A 266 -24.48 -17.11 3.22
N VAL A 267 -24.34 -18.39 2.87
CA VAL A 267 -24.72 -18.94 1.58
C VAL A 267 -25.82 -19.98 1.76
N TYR A 268 -26.71 -20.06 0.80
CA TYR A 268 -27.84 -20.97 0.81
C TYR A 268 -27.87 -21.81 -0.46
N ASP A 269 -28.20 -23.08 -0.30
CA ASP A 269 -28.37 -24.04 -1.40
C ASP A 269 -29.75 -23.93 -2.10
N SER A 270 -30.64 -23.11 -1.54
CA SER A 270 -31.95 -22.75 -2.09
C SER A 270 -32.28 -21.32 -1.64
N ARG A 271 -33.26 -20.67 -2.28
CA ARG A 271 -33.67 -19.32 -1.88
C ARG A 271 -34.07 -19.28 -0.40
N PRO A 272 -33.38 -18.50 0.45
CA PRO A 272 -33.66 -18.47 1.88
C PRO A 272 -35.05 -17.94 2.20
N ARG A 273 -35.62 -18.43 3.30
CA ARG A 273 -36.88 -17.94 3.87
C ARG A 273 -36.60 -16.90 4.96
N ALA A 274 -37.60 -16.09 5.27
CA ALA A 274 -37.53 -15.20 6.42
C ALA A 274 -37.43 -16.03 7.72
N THR A 275 -36.68 -15.51 8.69
CA THR A 275 -36.57 -16.05 10.04
C THR A 275 -37.17 -15.06 11.04
N PRO A 276 -37.44 -15.46 12.29
CA PRO A 276 -37.88 -14.53 13.34
C PRO A 276 -36.95 -13.33 13.58
N TRP A 277 -35.65 -13.49 13.29
CA TRP A 277 -34.65 -12.42 13.48
C TRP A 277 -34.31 -11.66 12.20
N ARG A 278 -34.57 -12.25 11.02
CA ARG A 278 -34.28 -11.68 9.70
C ARG A 278 -35.53 -11.73 8.82
N THR A 279 -36.23 -10.60 8.72
CA THR A 279 -37.54 -10.49 8.06
C THR A 279 -37.47 -10.53 6.53
N ARG A 280 -36.31 -10.27 5.93
CA ARG A 280 -36.06 -10.46 4.50
C ARG A 280 -34.62 -10.89 4.26
N ALA A 281 -34.45 -11.97 3.51
CA ALA A 281 -33.16 -12.37 3.00
C ALA A 281 -32.91 -11.69 1.65
N ASP A 282 -31.95 -10.76 1.64
CA ASP A 282 -31.47 -10.10 0.43
C ASP A 282 -30.26 -10.88 -0.10
N THR A 283 -30.48 -11.60 -1.20
CA THR A 283 -29.50 -12.51 -1.76
C THR A 283 -29.29 -12.30 -3.26
N VAL A 284 -28.06 -12.56 -3.67
CA VAL A 284 -27.59 -12.61 -5.05
C VAL A 284 -27.33 -14.07 -5.42
N VAL A 285 -27.60 -14.44 -6.68
CA VAL A 285 -27.39 -15.82 -7.14
C VAL A 285 -26.02 -15.95 -7.79
N LEU A 286 -25.17 -16.81 -7.23
CA LEU A 286 -23.99 -17.33 -7.91
C LEU A 286 -24.41 -18.49 -8.82
N ALA A 287 -24.21 -18.32 -10.13
CA ALA A 287 -24.66 -19.28 -11.13
C ALA A 287 -23.81 -20.56 -11.14
N VAL A 288 -24.39 -21.62 -11.69
CA VAL A 288 -23.65 -22.87 -12.01
C VAL A 288 -22.53 -22.54 -12.98
N GLY A 289 -21.35 -23.08 -12.75
CA GLY A 289 -20.20 -22.87 -13.62
C GLY A 289 -18.86 -23.23 -12.97
N GLU A 290 -17.81 -23.04 -13.74
CA GLU A 290 -16.43 -23.17 -13.27
C GLU A 290 -15.84 -21.80 -13.00
N TYR A 291 -15.31 -21.62 -11.78
CA TYR A 291 -14.72 -20.36 -11.32
C TYR A 291 -13.24 -20.58 -11.03
N ALA A 292 -12.41 -19.60 -11.39
CA ALA A 292 -11.00 -19.61 -11.01
C ALA A 292 -10.88 -19.37 -9.50
N VAL A 293 -10.19 -20.25 -8.78
CA VAL A 293 -9.88 -20.07 -7.37
C VAL A 293 -8.40 -20.35 -7.12
N GLY A 294 -7.82 -19.65 -6.16
CA GLY A 294 -6.37 -19.71 -5.91
C GLY A 294 -5.58 -18.82 -6.86
N ILE A 295 -4.26 -18.90 -6.77
CA ILE A 295 -3.37 -18.01 -7.54
C ILE A 295 -3.22 -18.56 -8.97
N PRO A 296 -3.49 -17.77 -10.04
CA PRO A 296 -3.36 -18.19 -11.43
C PRO A 296 -2.03 -18.90 -11.75
N GLU A 297 -2.06 -19.90 -12.63
CA GLU A 297 -0.84 -20.68 -12.98
C GLU A 297 0.20 -19.84 -13.72
N ASP A 298 -0.22 -18.75 -14.37
CA ASP A 298 0.66 -17.81 -15.05
C ASP A 298 1.24 -16.73 -14.12
N ALA A 299 0.82 -16.69 -12.85
CA ALA A 299 1.43 -15.86 -11.82
C ALA A 299 2.82 -16.40 -11.49
N ARG A 300 3.84 -15.58 -11.70
CA ARG A 300 5.25 -15.95 -11.55
C ARG A 300 5.66 -15.96 -10.10
N VAL A 301 5.12 -15.08 -9.27
CA VAL A 301 5.57 -14.87 -7.88
C VAL A 301 5.51 -16.14 -7.04
N PRO A 302 4.39 -16.89 -6.99
CA PRO A 302 4.33 -18.14 -6.22
C PRO A 302 5.35 -19.19 -6.68
N SER A 303 5.54 -19.35 -8.00
CA SER A 303 6.51 -20.30 -8.55
C SER A 303 7.94 -19.96 -8.15
N LEU A 304 8.26 -18.67 -8.04
CA LEU A 304 9.59 -18.20 -7.67
C LEU A 304 9.83 -18.34 -6.17
N LEU A 305 8.83 -18.03 -5.33
CA LEU A 305 8.92 -18.11 -3.86
C LEU A 305 9.44 -19.47 -3.37
N ALA A 306 9.11 -20.56 -4.06
CA ALA A 306 9.58 -21.91 -3.74
C ALA A 306 11.11 -22.09 -3.84
N TYR A 307 11.79 -21.26 -4.64
CA TYR A 307 13.23 -21.35 -4.92
C TYR A 307 14.05 -20.25 -4.24
N ILE A 308 13.40 -19.38 -3.46
CA ILE A 308 14.02 -18.19 -2.91
C ILE A 308 14.23 -18.36 -1.40
N PRO A 309 15.49 -18.29 -0.92
CA PRO A 309 15.77 -18.20 0.50
C PRO A 309 15.04 -17.00 1.12
N ARG A 310 14.36 -17.21 2.26
CA ARG A 310 13.47 -16.20 2.88
C ARG A 310 14.18 -14.86 3.18
N ASP A 311 15.49 -14.87 3.34
CA ASP A 311 16.36 -13.71 3.55
C ASP A 311 16.66 -12.89 2.27
N ARG A 312 16.28 -13.39 1.08
CA ARG A 312 16.50 -12.72 -0.22
C ARG A 312 15.21 -12.27 -0.93
N LEU A 313 14.06 -12.32 -0.26
CA LEU A 313 12.75 -12.00 -0.84
C LEU A 313 12.59 -10.53 -1.25
N SER A 314 13.17 -9.61 -0.49
CA SER A 314 13.20 -8.18 -0.80
C SER A 314 13.94 -7.86 -2.11
N LEU A 315 14.91 -8.68 -2.51
CA LEU A 315 15.61 -8.56 -3.79
C LEU A 315 14.70 -8.92 -4.97
N ILE A 316 13.73 -9.82 -4.75
CA ILE A 316 12.89 -10.38 -5.83
C ILE A 316 11.61 -9.55 -6.03
N ALA A 317 11.09 -8.95 -4.96
CA ALA A 317 10.14 -7.83 -5.07
C ALA A 317 10.63 -6.76 -6.05
N ARG A 318 11.92 -6.41 -5.94
CA ARG A 318 12.60 -5.44 -6.81
C ARG A 318 12.78 -5.97 -8.24
N MET A 319 13.20 -7.23 -8.40
CA MET A 319 13.44 -7.81 -9.73
C MET A 319 12.20 -7.98 -10.62
N PHE A 320 11.01 -8.22 -10.04
CA PHE A 320 9.80 -8.45 -10.85
C PHE A 320 8.87 -7.23 -10.95
N ALA A 321 8.89 -6.31 -9.96
CA ALA A 321 8.15 -5.05 -10.07
C ALA A 321 8.64 -4.18 -11.25
N GLU A 322 9.82 -4.49 -11.80
CA GLU A 322 10.48 -3.74 -12.87
C GLU A 322 10.45 -4.44 -14.22
N ARG A 323 9.98 -5.70 -14.31
CA ARG A 323 10.00 -6.47 -15.56
C ARG A 323 8.69 -6.43 -16.34
N ASP A 324 7.59 -5.99 -15.73
CA ASP A 324 6.25 -5.99 -16.35
C ASP A 324 5.63 -4.61 -16.62
N ARG A 325 6.27 -3.49 -16.21
CA ARG A 325 5.88 -2.12 -16.64
C ARG A 325 6.45 -1.77 -18.02
N ALA A 326 6.06 -2.54 -19.02
CA ALA A 326 6.41 -2.32 -20.42
C ALA A 326 5.53 -1.23 -21.06
N ALA A 327 5.74 0.01 -20.64
CA ALA A 327 5.72 1.15 -21.54
C ALA A 327 7.09 1.82 -21.35
N THR A 328 7.72 2.31 -22.42
CA THR A 328 9.01 3.00 -22.32
C THR A 328 8.88 4.14 -21.32
N LEU A 329 9.30 3.93 -20.07
CA LEU A 329 9.30 4.98 -19.07
C LEU A 329 10.49 5.86 -19.44
N GLU A 330 10.28 7.16 -19.56
CA GLU A 330 11.36 8.13 -19.64
C GLU A 330 11.30 8.92 -18.33
N VAL A 331 12.30 8.75 -17.47
CA VAL A 331 12.40 9.48 -16.19
C VAL A 331 13.52 10.50 -16.31
N HIS A 332 13.24 11.73 -15.93
CA HIS A 332 14.18 12.84 -15.94
C HIS A 332 14.66 13.12 -14.52
N LEU A 333 15.95 12.88 -14.23
CA LEU A 333 16.52 13.21 -12.92
C LEU A 333 17.21 14.57 -13.01
N THR A 334 17.18 15.35 -11.93
CA THR A 334 18.02 16.55 -11.85
C THR A 334 19.49 16.14 -12.02
N ALA A 335 20.20 16.88 -12.87
CA ALA A 335 21.58 16.57 -13.25
C ALA A 335 22.51 16.53 -12.02
N ARG A 336 22.22 17.39 -11.04
CA ARG A 336 22.91 17.52 -9.75
C ARG A 336 21.95 17.36 -8.58
N GLU A 337 22.52 17.20 -7.39
CA GLU A 337 21.80 17.31 -6.13
C GLU A 337 21.15 18.70 -5.99
N ILE A 338 20.06 18.77 -5.23
CA ILE A 338 19.37 20.04 -4.97
C ILE A 338 20.27 20.94 -4.13
N THR A 339 20.45 22.17 -4.60
CA THR A 339 21.28 23.19 -3.95
C THR A 339 20.55 23.88 -2.81
N ARG A 340 21.31 24.53 -1.94
CA ARG A 340 20.76 25.37 -0.87
C ARG A 340 19.98 26.55 -1.44
N HIS A 341 20.41 27.13 -2.56
CA HIS A 341 19.65 28.19 -3.24
C HIS A 341 18.25 27.73 -3.69
N GLU A 342 18.17 26.57 -4.35
CA GLU A 342 16.89 25.98 -4.77
C GLU A 342 16.01 25.64 -3.56
N TYR A 343 16.62 25.09 -2.50
CA TYR A 343 15.92 24.77 -1.27
C TYR A 343 15.44 26.02 -0.49
N ASP A 344 16.15 27.15 -0.60
CA ASP A 344 15.72 28.44 -0.02
C ASP A 344 14.44 28.95 -0.69
N ALA A 345 14.30 28.77 -2.00
CA ALA A 345 13.08 29.13 -2.73
C ALA A 345 11.86 28.35 -2.20
N PHE A 346 12.03 27.04 -1.96
CA PHE A 346 11.01 26.19 -1.31
C PHE A 346 10.66 26.71 0.09
N LEU A 347 11.65 27.02 0.94
CA LEU A 347 11.38 27.51 2.30
C LEU A 347 10.69 28.87 2.35
N ARG A 348 10.82 29.70 1.30
CA ARG A 348 10.17 31.01 1.21
C ARG A 348 8.74 30.95 0.69
N ASP A 349 8.31 29.83 0.11
CA ASP A 349 6.96 29.67 -0.39
C ASP A 349 5.96 29.53 0.77
N PRO A 350 4.98 30.45 0.91
CA PRO A 350 4.01 30.40 2.01
C PRO A 350 3.14 29.14 2.00
N PHE A 351 2.97 28.46 0.86
CA PHE A 351 2.20 27.22 0.75
C PHE A 351 2.90 26.03 1.40
N VAL A 352 4.23 26.08 1.53
CA VAL A 352 5.00 25.05 2.23
C VAL A 352 4.68 25.04 3.72
N GLY A 353 4.50 26.22 4.31
CA GLY A 353 4.06 26.36 5.71
C GLY A 353 2.64 25.84 5.99
N LEU A 354 1.81 25.66 4.94
CA LEU A 354 0.48 25.06 5.03
C LEU A 354 0.50 23.53 4.88
N GLY A 355 1.66 22.93 4.63
CA GLY A 355 1.81 21.48 4.51
C GLY A 355 1.18 20.88 3.24
N LEU A 356 0.89 21.69 2.22
CA LEU A 356 0.24 21.22 0.98
C LEU A 356 1.06 20.18 0.19
N HIS A 357 2.38 20.15 0.42
CA HIS A 357 3.31 19.23 -0.23
C HIS A 357 3.82 18.13 0.71
N ALA A 358 3.37 18.10 1.96
CA ALA A 358 3.81 17.12 2.95
C ALA A 358 3.29 15.71 2.65
N GLU A 359 4.08 14.69 2.98
CA GLU A 359 3.60 13.30 2.96
C GLU A 359 2.57 13.08 4.09
N ALA A 360 1.58 12.21 3.86
CA ALA A 360 0.46 12.02 4.78
C ALA A 360 0.86 11.57 6.20
N ASN A 361 1.98 10.86 6.34
CA ASN A 361 2.50 10.35 7.61
C ASN A 361 3.60 11.23 8.22
N GLN A 362 3.83 12.44 7.68
CA GLN A 362 4.79 13.37 8.24
C GLN A 362 4.48 13.67 9.72
N PRO A 363 5.50 13.71 10.61
CA PRO A 363 5.29 14.07 12.01
C PRO A 363 4.57 15.41 12.19
N ARG A 364 3.67 15.49 13.17
CA ARG A 364 2.96 16.74 13.50
C ARG A 364 3.95 17.81 13.97
N GLY A 365 3.79 19.04 13.47
CA GLY A 365 4.66 20.16 13.82
C GLY A 365 6.06 20.07 13.20
N HIS A 366 6.25 19.21 12.20
CA HIS A 366 7.50 19.06 11.47
C HIS A 366 7.95 20.37 10.82
N THR A 367 9.25 20.66 10.90
CA THR A 367 9.88 21.81 10.27
C THR A 367 10.76 21.37 9.09
N HIS A 368 10.55 22.01 7.95
CA HIS A 368 11.33 21.77 6.74
C HIS A 368 12.68 22.51 6.76
N ARG A 369 12.87 23.48 7.67
CA ARG A 369 14.13 24.24 7.76
C ARG A 369 15.22 23.41 8.45
N PRO A 370 16.39 23.20 7.83
CA PRO A 370 17.52 22.54 8.49
C PRO A 370 17.99 23.30 9.73
N PRO A 371 18.48 22.62 10.79
CA PRO A 371 18.91 23.27 12.03
C PRO A 371 20.02 24.31 11.85
N ASP A 372 20.89 24.14 10.87
CA ASP A 372 22.07 24.95 10.56
C ASP A 372 21.88 25.82 9.29
N TRP A 373 20.63 26.12 8.93
CA TRP A 373 20.29 26.77 7.66
C TRP A 373 21.05 28.07 7.39
N ASP A 374 21.19 28.94 8.39
CA ASP A 374 21.85 30.25 8.21
C ASP A 374 23.34 30.08 7.86
N THR A 375 23.98 29.05 8.39
CA THR A 375 25.38 28.70 8.07
C THR A 375 25.46 28.06 6.68
N GLN A 376 24.52 27.18 6.32
CA GLN A 376 24.47 26.59 4.98
C GLN A 376 24.36 27.66 3.89
N MET A 377 23.56 28.72 4.12
CA MET A 377 23.36 29.80 3.16
C MET A 377 24.59 30.68 2.88
N LEU A 378 25.70 30.50 3.61
CA LEU A 378 26.98 31.12 3.25
C LEU A 378 27.58 30.55 1.95
N GLU A 379 27.16 29.36 1.53
CA GLU A 379 27.62 28.69 0.30
C GLU A 379 26.38 28.15 -0.46
N PRO A 380 25.59 29.01 -1.12
CA PRO A 380 24.27 28.68 -1.65
C PRO A 380 24.26 27.66 -2.80
N ASP A 381 25.39 27.52 -3.50
CA ASP A 381 25.54 26.61 -4.65
C ASP A 381 25.95 25.18 -4.25
N LEU A 382 26.15 24.92 -2.95
CA LEU A 382 26.38 23.57 -2.44
C LEU A 382 25.08 22.80 -2.27
N PRO A 383 25.12 21.45 -2.27
CA PRO A 383 23.94 20.65 -2.00
C PRO A 383 23.36 20.98 -0.61
N VAL A 384 22.04 20.93 -0.52
CA VAL A 384 21.35 21.02 0.76
C VAL A 384 21.63 19.76 1.59
N ILE A 385 21.95 19.96 2.87
CA ILE A 385 22.28 18.90 3.83
C ILE A 385 21.47 19.06 5.12
N ASN A 386 21.56 18.10 6.04
CA ASN A 386 20.77 18.10 7.28
C ASN A 386 19.24 18.18 7.03
N VAL A 387 18.81 17.68 5.87
CA VAL A 387 17.40 17.47 5.51
C VAL A 387 17.03 16.02 5.76
N ASP A 388 15.85 15.82 6.34
CA ASP A 388 15.28 14.48 6.49
C ASP A 388 14.39 14.13 5.30
N TRP A 389 13.91 12.89 5.28
CA TRP A 389 13.16 12.36 4.16
C TRP A 389 11.87 13.13 3.90
N TRP A 390 11.17 13.53 4.97
CA TRP A 390 9.92 14.30 4.88
C TRP A 390 10.14 15.63 4.17
N SER A 391 11.26 16.29 4.46
CA SER A 391 11.61 17.56 3.85
C SER A 391 12.04 17.42 2.39
N ALA A 392 12.80 16.37 2.08
CA ALA A 392 13.16 16.03 0.71
C ALA A 392 11.94 15.65 -0.15
N TYR A 393 10.99 14.89 0.40
CA TYR A 393 9.72 14.56 -0.24
C TYR A 393 8.89 15.81 -0.52
N ALA A 394 8.72 16.68 0.48
CA ALA A 394 7.93 17.89 0.35
C ALA A 394 8.53 18.86 -0.68
N PHE A 395 9.86 18.99 -0.70
CA PHE A 395 10.54 19.74 -1.75
C PHE A 395 10.26 19.16 -3.13
N ALA A 396 10.42 17.84 -3.31
CA ALA A 396 10.24 17.22 -4.61
C ALA A 396 8.80 17.38 -5.14
N SER A 397 7.81 17.24 -4.26
CA SER A 397 6.40 17.51 -4.55
C SER A 397 6.14 18.98 -4.91
N TRP A 398 6.70 19.92 -4.14
CA TRP A 398 6.62 21.37 -4.43
C TRP A 398 7.27 21.74 -5.76
N ALA A 399 8.40 21.11 -6.07
CA ALA A 399 9.08 21.23 -7.35
C ALA A 399 8.30 20.58 -8.50
N GLY A 400 7.12 19.99 -8.27
CA GLY A 400 6.29 19.34 -9.29
C GLY A 400 6.84 18.01 -9.81
N GLY A 401 7.77 17.42 -9.07
CA GLY A 401 8.32 16.09 -9.33
C GLY A 401 8.11 15.16 -8.14
N ARG A 402 9.07 14.26 -7.93
CA ARG A 402 9.09 13.31 -6.82
C ARG A 402 10.53 12.93 -6.51
N LEU A 403 10.79 12.37 -5.34
CA LEU A 403 12.08 11.69 -5.12
C LEU A 403 12.19 10.49 -6.09
N PRO A 404 13.38 10.21 -6.64
CA PRO A 404 13.58 8.99 -7.42
C PRO A 404 13.35 7.77 -6.53
N THR A 405 12.98 6.65 -7.12
CA THR A 405 13.18 5.36 -6.45
C THR A 405 14.68 5.06 -6.39
N ALA A 406 15.11 4.21 -5.46
CA ALA A 406 16.49 3.76 -5.39
C ALA A 406 16.96 3.11 -6.70
N GLU A 407 16.02 2.50 -7.41
CA GLU A 407 16.22 1.77 -8.64
C GLU A 407 16.25 2.70 -9.86
N GLU A 408 15.40 3.72 -9.93
CA GLU A 408 15.52 4.79 -10.93
C GLU A 408 16.86 5.51 -10.79
N TRP A 409 17.25 5.79 -9.55
CA TRP A 409 18.54 6.39 -9.23
C TRP A 409 19.68 5.48 -9.69
N GLU A 410 19.67 4.19 -9.31
CA GLU A 410 20.74 3.25 -9.65
C GLU A 410 20.82 2.99 -11.15
N SER A 411 19.67 2.84 -11.82
CA SER A 411 19.59 2.63 -13.26
C SER A 411 20.12 3.84 -14.03
N ALA A 412 19.74 5.05 -13.63
CA ALA A 412 20.26 6.29 -14.19
C ALA A 412 21.79 6.38 -13.98
N ALA A 413 22.26 6.02 -12.78
CA ALA A 413 23.67 6.07 -12.44
C ALA A 413 24.51 5.00 -13.15
N SER A 414 23.94 3.82 -13.42
CA SER A 414 24.62 2.64 -13.97
C SER A 414 24.33 2.36 -15.45
N ALA A 415 23.60 3.25 -16.14
CA ALA A 415 23.05 3.00 -17.47
C ALA A 415 22.34 1.64 -17.56
N GLN A 416 21.36 1.42 -16.68
CA GLN A 416 20.58 0.17 -16.58
C GLN A 416 21.48 -1.05 -16.28
N GLY A 417 22.42 -0.88 -15.35
CA GLY A 417 23.33 -1.95 -14.92
C GLY A 417 24.49 -2.24 -15.88
N ARG A 418 24.73 -1.41 -16.90
CA ARG A 418 25.83 -1.58 -17.86
C ARG A 418 27.18 -1.11 -17.34
N ARG A 419 27.21 -0.33 -16.25
CA ARG A 419 28.44 0.12 -15.58
C ARG A 419 28.39 -0.04 -14.07
N VAL A 420 29.51 -0.45 -13.48
CA VAL A 420 29.68 -0.63 -12.02
C VAL A 420 29.79 0.70 -11.28
N TYR A 421 30.47 1.68 -11.89
CA TYR A 421 30.67 3.04 -11.38
C TYR A 421 29.95 4.05 -12.30
N PRO A 422 29.65 5.27 -11.83
CA PRO A 422 29.00 6.31 -12.66
C PRO A 422 29.68 6.55 -14.01
N TRP A 423 31.01 6.47 -14.05
CA TRP A 423 31.84 6.75 -15.23
C TRP A 423 32.20 5.51 -16.06
N GLY A 424 31.87 4.28 -15.62
CA GLY A 424 32.25 3.05 -16.32
C GLY A 424 32.56 1.86 -15.40
N ASN A 425 33.26 0.87 -15.94
CA ASN A 425 33.60 -0.37 -15.22
C ASN A 425 34.98 -0.34 -14.55
N ASP A 426 35.84 0.59 -14.96
CA ASP A 426 37.18 0.72 -14.40
C ASP A 426 37.19 1.62 -13.17
N TRP A 427 37.83 1.13 -12.11
CA TRP A 427 37.99 1.87 -10.86
C TRP A 427 38.74 3.20 -11.06
N ARG A 428 38.27 4.26 -10.42
CA ARG A 428 38.96 5.56 -10.32
C ARG A 428 38.97 6.03 -8.86
N ALA A 429 40.12 6.50 -8.38
CA ALA A 429 40.31 6.91 -6.98
C ALA A 429 39.86 8.36 -6.67
N ALA A 430 39.29 9.07 -7.64
CA ALA A 430 39.08 10.52 -7.58
C ALA A 430 37.66 10.96 -7.17
N VAL A 431 36.85 10.09 -6.56
CA VAL A 431 35.46 10.41 -6.19
C VAL A 431 35.30 10.55 -4.67
N ASN A 432 34.37 11.38 -4.20
CA ASN A 432 34.12 11.69 -2.77
C ASN A 432 35.02 12.74 -2.07
N THR A 433 35.63 13.72 -2.75
CA THR A 433 36.37 14.78 -2.01
C THR A 433 36.21 16.18 -2.61
N ALA A 434 36.18 17.17 -1.72
CA ALA A 434 36.25 18.59 -2.07
C ALA A 434 37.54 19.24 -1.55
N PRO A 435 37.91 20.44 -2.06
CA PRO A 435 39.04 21.21 -1.54
C PRO A 435 38.84 21.62 -0.06
N SER A 436 39.93 21.76 0.69
CA SER A 436 39.91 21.99 2.15
C SER A 436 39.49 23.39 2.61
N ASN A 437 39.16 24.31 1.70
CA ASN A 437 38.94 25.74 1.98
C ASN A 437 37.46 26.17 2.11
N GLN A 438 36.51 25.23 2.09
CA GLN A 438 35.08 25.50 2.28
C GLN A 438 34.65 25.46 3.76
N VAL A 439 33.56 26.15 4.10
CA VAL A 439 32.98 26.15 5.45
C VAL A 439 32.47 24.75 5.79
N HIS A 440 31.78 24.10 4.84
CA HIS A 440 31.37 22.71 4.94
C HIS A 440 32.39 21.81 4.23
N ARG A 441 33.51 21.53 4.92
CA ARG A 441 34.61 20.68 4.41
C ARG A 441 34.08 19.35 3.85
N GLY A 442 34.33 19.10 2.58
CA GLY A 442 34.02 17.83 1.90
C GLY A 442 32.92 17.91 0.84
N LEU A 443 32.12 18.98 0.81
CA LEU A 443 31.12 19.21 -0.23
C LEU A 443 31.69 19.95 -1.44
N ARG A 444 31.13 19.75 -2.63
CA ARG A 444 31.59 20.42 -3.85
C ARG A 444 30.43 21.02 -4.63
N VAL A 445 30.67 22.17 -5.26
CA VAL A 445 29.80 22.73 -6.29
C VAL A 445 30.03 21.93 -7.56
N LEU A 446 28.99 21.29 -8.09
CA LEU A 446 29.11 20.39 -9.23
C LEU A 446 29.18 21.18 -10.54
N ALA A 447 30.22 20.93 -11.33
CA ALA A 447 30.44 21.58 -12.63
C ALA A 447 30.77 20.53 -13.70
N GLN A 448 30.63 20.92 -14.97
CA GLN A 448 30.62 20.03 -16.16
C GLN A 448 31.87 19.16 -16.33
N ASP A 449 32.96 19.45 -15.60
CA ASP A 449 34.28 18.83 -15.72
C ASP A 449 34.55 17.78 -14.61
N ASP A 450 33.52 17.34 -13.89
CA ASP A 450 33.66 16.51 -12.69
C ASP A 450 33.94 15.02 -12.96
N TYR A 451 34.94 14.49 -12.23
CA TYR A 451 35.47 13.13 -12.32
C TYR A 451 34.47 12.00 -11.99
N ASP A 452 33.28 12.32 -11.48
CA ASP A 452 32.24 11.37 -11.06
C ASP A 452 30.93 11.49 -11.85
N ALA A 453 30.95 12.23 -12.98
CA ALA A 453 29.82 12.34 -13.88
C ALA A 453 29.55 11.03 -14.65
N THR A 454 28.29 10.74 -14.89
CA THR A 454 27.91 9.75 -15.89
C THR A 454 28.08 10.32 -17.31
N PRO A 455 28.30 9.48 -18.34
CA PRO A 455 28.27 9.92 -19.74
C PRO A 455 27.00 10.67 -20.15
N GLU A 456 25.87 10.40 -19.48
CA GLU A 456 24.59 11.05 -19.71
C GLU A 456 24.46 12.41 -18.99
N GLY A 457 25.44 12.80 -18.17
CA GLY A 457 25.47 14.11 -17.50
C GLY A 457 24.88 14.14 -16.09
N LEU A 458 24.78 12.99 -15.40
CA LEU A 458 24.44 12.97 -13.98
C LEU A 458 25.70 13.09 -13.14
N PHE A 459 25.77 14.13 -12.31
CA PHE A 459 26.93 14.45 -11.48
C PHE A 459 26.80 13.85 -10.08
N ALA A 460 27.95 13.62 -9.43
CA ALA A 460 28.05 13.18 -8.04
C ALA A 460 27.35 11.87 -7.65
N MET A 461 26.96 11.01 -8.61
CA MET A 461 26.29 9.74 -8.25
C MET A 461 27.18 8.85 -7.36
N GLY A 462 28.51 8.93 -7.49
CA GLY A 462 29.46 8.17 -6.67
C GLY A 462 29.88 8.84 -5.35
N GLY A 463 29.39 10.05 -5.06
CA GLY A 463 29.87 10.82 -3.91
C GLY A 463 29.23 12.18 -3.64
N ASN A 464 29.98 13.12 -3.09
CA ASN A 464 29.46 14.37 -2.52
C ASN A 464 28.52 14.10 -1.33
N VAL A 465 27.20 14.07 -1.51
CA VAL A 465 26.26 13.64 -0.47
C VAL A 465 25.57 12.34 -0.84
N SER A 466 25.18 11.59 0.19
CA SER A 466 24.26 10.48 -0.03
C SER A 466 22.87 11.05 -0.27
N GLU A 467 22.03 10.32 -1.00
CA GLU A 467 20.80 10.88 -1.53
C GLU A 467 19.56 10.11 -1.07
N TRP A 468 18.59 10.83 -0.52
CA TRP A 468 17.27 10.28 -0.22
C TRP A 468 16.57 9.81 -1.49
N THR A 469 15.96 8.63 -1.40
CA THR A 469 15.04 8.09 -2.41
C THR A 469 13.65 7.97 -1.81
N ARG A 470 12.63 7.64 -2.60
CA ARG A 470 11.31 7.27 -2.07
C ARG A 470 11.17 5.78 -1.76
N SER A 471 12.21 4.97 -1.98
CA SER A 471 12.15 3.53 -1.73
C SER A 471 12.26 3.25 -0.23
N VAL A 472 11.33 2.47 0.31
CA VAL A 472 11.26 2.10 1.73
C VAL A 472 11.73 0.66 1.92
N SER A 473 12.38 0.36 3.05
CA SER A 473 12.73 -0.98 3.50
C SER A 473 12.14 -1.24 4.88
N GLY A 474 11.46 -2.38 5.05
CA GLY A 474 10.95 -2.84 6.34
C GLY A 474 11.93 -3.80 7.00
N ALA A 475 12.70 -3.34 7.99
CA ALA A 475 13.46 -4.24 8.86
C ALA A 475 13.00 -4.04 10.31
N SER A 476 12.67 -5.14 10.99
CA SER A 476 12.50 -5.15 12.46
C SER A 476 11.34 -4.30 13.01
N GLY A 477 10.24 -4.15 12.26
CA GLY A 477 9.09 -3.36 12.70
C GLY A 477 9.31 -1.84 12.71
N ARG A 478 10.36 -1.35 12.04
CA ARG A 478 10.62 0.08 11.79
C ARG A 478 10.77 0.28 10.28
N TYR A 479 10.10 1.29 9.73
CA TYR A 479 10.30 1.71 8.34
C TYR A 479 11.60 2.52 8.26
N ALA A 480 12.49 2.11 7.35
CA ALA A 480 13.66 2.88 6.97
C ALA A 480 13.57 3.22 5.48
N VAL A 481 14.14 4.34 5.07
CA VAL A 481 14.18 4.76 3.68
C VAL A 481 15.56 4.43 3.12
N VAL A 482 15.57 3.92 1.88
CA VAL A 482 16.78 3.62 1.13
C VAL A 482 17.44 4.93 0.72
N VAL A 483 18.72 5.03 1.03
CA VAL A 483 19.62 6.11 0.63
C VAL A 483 20.63 5.52 -0.36
N LYS A 484 20.89 6.25 -1.44
CA LYS A 484 21.78 5.82 -2.51
C LYS A 484 23.01 6.73 -2.63
N GLY A 485 24.01 6.24 -3.36
CA GLY A 485 25.27 6.95 -3.57
C GLY A 485 26.20 6.91 -2.35
N GLY A 486 27.40 7.47 -2.55
CA GLY A 486 28.39 7.68 -1.50
C GLY A 486 28.24 9.02 -0.81
N ASN A 487 29.18 9.36 0.04
CA ASN A 487 29.37 10.74 0.48
C ASN A 487 30.83 10.95 0.86
N TYR A 488 31.22 12.21 1.04
CA TYR A 488 32.60 12.62 1.31
C TYR A 488 33.24 12.04 2.60
N LEU A 489 32.48 11.38 3.47
CA LEU A 489 33.01 10.69 4.66
C LEU A 489 33.13 9.18 4.51
N LEU A 490 32.41 8.57 3.57
CA LEU A 490 32.38 7.11 3.45
C LEU A 490 33.54 6.57 2.59
N PRO A 491 34.03 5.34 2.87
CA PRO A 491 35.11 4.75 2.09
C PRO A 491 34.72 4.52 0.63
N ILE A 492 35.37 5.28 -0.26
CA ILE A 492 35.14 5.28 -1.73
C ILE A 492 35.05 3.88 -2.35
N GLY A 493 35.90 2.94 -1.92
CA GLY A 493 35.94 1.57 -2.46
C GLY A 493 34.66 0.76 -2.22
N LYS A 494 33.81 1.20 -1.28
CA LYS A 494 32.51 0.58 -0.99
C LYS A 494 31.35 1.37 -1.58
N THR A 495 31.46 2.70 -1.65
CA THR A 495 30.33 3.59 -1.93
C THR A 495 30.27 4.14 -3.34
N ALA A 496 31.36 4.03 -4.11
CA ALA A 496 31.37 4.46 -5.51
C ALA A 496 30.64 3.50 -6.46
N ARG A 497 30.27 2.29 -6.00
CA ARG A 497 29.49 1.34 -6.81
C ARG A 497 28.02 1.71 -6.80
N MET A 498 27.35 1.61 -7.94
CA MET A 498 25.96 2.06 -8.07
C MET A 498 24.95 1.18 -7.34
N ASP A 499 25.35 -0.04 -6.98
CA ASP A 499 24.59 -0.97 -6.14
C ASP A 499 24.65 -0.64 -4.64
N PHE A 500 25.54 0.28 -4.22
CA PHE A 500 25.64 0.69 -2.82
C PHE A 500 24.34 1.35 -2.36
N SER A 501 23.90 0.99 -1.16
CA SER A 501 22.74 1.59 -0.51
C SER A 501 22.91 1.56 1.00
N ASN A 502 22.23 2.48 1.67
CA ASN A 502 22.09 2.51 3.12
C ASN A 502 20.61 2.66 3.49
N HIS A 503 20.27 2.37 4.74
CA HIS A 503 18.89 2.36 5.21
C HIS A 503 18.80 3.21 6.47
N LEU A 504 18.13 4.36 6.37
CA LEU A 504 18.07 5.33 7.44
C LEU A 504 16.62 5.58 7.86
N SER A 505 16.40 5.92 9.14
CA SER A 505 15.09 6.39 9.60
C SER A 505 14.65 7.61 8.76
N PRO A 506 13.37 7.75 8.37
CA PRO A 506 12.90 8.92 7.64
C PRO A 506 13.08 10.24 8.41
N ASN A 507 13.29 10.18 9.72
CA ASN A 507 13.59 11.33 10.58
C ASN A 507 15.09 11.63 10.70
N HIS A 508 15.96 10.84 10.08
CA HIS A 508 17.39 11.03 10.18
C HIS A 508 17.83 12.28 9.43
N ARG A 509 18.80 13.01 9.98
CA ARG A 509 19.45 14.16 9.36
C ARG A 509 20.95 13.99 9.52
N SER A 510 21.69 14.31 8.47
CA SER A 510 23.16 14.23 8.47
C SER A 510 23.75 15.34 7.60
N PRO A 511 24.93 15.88 7.96
CA PRO A 511 25.65 16.82 7.10
C PRO A 511 26.17 16.17 5.80
N THR A 512 26.04 14.86 5.65
CA THR A 512 26.44 14.09 4.46
C THR A 512 25.26 13.57 3.63
N LEU A 513 24.06 14.10 3.87
CA LEU A 513 22.81 13.56 3.31
C LEU A 513 21.97 14.69 2.72
N GLY A 514 21.74 14.59 1.41
CA GLY A 514 20.89 15.47 0.63
C GLY A 514 19.95 14.64 -0.25
N PHE A 515 19.60 15.15 -1.43
CA PHE A 515 18.71 14.46 -2.38
C PHE A 515 18.74 15.10 -3.77
N ARG A 516 18.12 14.40 -4.72
CA ARG A 516 17.81 14.90 -6.07
C ARG A 516 16.35 14.64 -6.41
N VAL A 517 15.85 15.25 -7.49
CA VAL A 517 14.44 15.13 -7.90
C VAL A 517 14.33 14.37 -9.22
N ALA A 518 13.24 13.62 -9.37
CA ALA A 518 12.85 12.93 -10.59
C ALA A 518 11.52 13.48 -11.12
N PHE A 519 11.40 13.52 -12.44
CA PHE A 519 10.21 13.95 -13.18
C PHE A 519 9.83 12.89 -14.21
N ASP A 520 8.53 12.63 -14.36
CA ASP A 520 8.01 11.64 -15.33
C ASP A 520 7.89 12.22 -16.75
N ARG A 521 8.21 13.51 -16.94
CA ARG A 521 8.27 14.23 -18.22
C ARG A 521 9.36 15.31 -18.15
N PRO A 522 9.94 15.73 -19.29
CA PRO A 522 10.79 16.91 -19.33
C PRO A 522 9.97 18.12 -18.86
N ARG A 523 10.57 18.98 -18.05
CA ARG A 523 9.91 20.18 -17.52
C ARG A 523 10.22 21.40 -18.37
#